data_AF-A0A7S1H375-F1
#
_entry.id   AF-A0A7S1H375-F1
#
_cell.length_a   1.000
_cell.length_b   1.000
_cell.length_c   1.000
_cell.angle_alpha   90.00
_cell.angle_beta   90.00
_cell.angle_gamma   90.00
#
_symmetry.space_group_name_H-M   'P 1'
#
loop_
_entity.id
_entity.type
_entity.pdbx_description
1 polymer ?
#
loop_
_entity_poly.entity_id
_entity_poly.type
_entity_poly.pdbx_seq_one_letter_code
_entity_poly.pdbx_strand_id
1 'polypeptide(L)'
;SWDSSLVREMLARAEGGSQAYRPEGLEAQFGMQADGLYRLSEAQAGEILQMRLQRLTGLEQDKIVGEYKDVMAEIADLLDILATPSRVTTIIGDELTQLKTEFGQTKLGARRSVIEHNAQELGTEDLITPTDMVVTLSHTGYIKSQALSEYRAQRRGGRGKQATATKDDDWIDQLFIANTHDWILCFSDRGRVYWLKVWEVPQGSRTSRGKPIVNMFPLQAGEKITVVLPLTGEFRSFP
;
A
#
# COMPACT_ATOMS: atom_id res chain seq x y z
N SER A 1 27.66 -14.97 -61.76
CA SER A 1 27.19 -13.63 -61.36
C SER A 1 25.82 -13.39 -61.97
N TRP A 2 24.93 -12.73 -61.25
CA TRP A 2 23.54 -12.51 -61.64
C TRP A 2 23.18 -11.03 -61.53
N ASP A 3 22.47 -10.46 -62.50
CA ASP A 3 21.97 -9.08 -62.41
C ASP A 3 20.62 -9.08 -61.67
N SER A 4 20.63 -8.59 -60.43
CA SER A 4 19.46 -8.54 -59.56
C SER A 4 18.95 -7.11 -59.41
N SER A 5 17.98 -6.74 -60.24
CA SER A 5 17.32 -5.43 -60.16
C SER A 5 16.61 -5.21 -58.82
N LEU A 6 15.97 -6.26 -58.28
CA LEU A 6 15.25 -6.23 -57.00
C LEU A 6 16.19 -5.90 -55.83
N VAL A 7 17.30 -6.64 -55.70
CA VAL A 7 18.27 -6.43 -54.61
C VAL A 7 18.91 -5.05 -54.73
N ARG A 8 19.19 -4.61 -55.96
CA ARG A 8 19.76 -3.27 -56.22
C ARG A 8 18.80 -2.15 -55.81
N GLU A 9 17.53 -2.23 -56.19
CA GLU A 9 16.52 -1.22 -55.85
C GLU A 9 16.35 -1.10 -54.33
N MET A 10 16.38 -2.21 -53.62
CA MET A 10 16.21 -2.23 -52.16
C MET A 10 17.43 -1.71 -51.41
N LEU A 11 18.64 -2.13 -51.80
CA LEU A 11 19.87 -1.63 -51.19
C LEU A 11 20.12 -0.15 -51.49
N ALA A 12 19.57 0.39 -52.59
CA ALA A 12 19.64 1.81 -52.89
C ALA A 12 18.77 2.67 -51.95
N ARG A 13 17.72 2.09 -51.35
CA ARG A 13 16.82 2.78 -50.39
C ARG A 13 17.33 2.74 -48.95
N ALA A 14 18.35 1.94 -48.68
CA ALA A 14 18.95 1.75 -47.38
C ALA A 14 19.95 2.87 -47.06
N GLU A 15 19.60 3.78 -46.13
CA GLU A 15 20.41 4.95 -45.77
C GLU A 15 21.80 4.59 -45.16
N GLY A 16 21.96 3.39 -44.61
CA GLY A 16 23.23 2.90 -44.02
C GLY A 16 24.22 2.25 -45.01
N GLY A 17 23.91 2.25 -46.31
CA GLY A 17 24.70 1.57 -47.34
C GLY A 17 24.54 0.05 -47.32
N SER A 18 24.97 -0.61 -48.40
CA SER A 18 24.76 -2.06 -48.59
C SER A 18 25.42 -2.96 -47.55
N GLN A 19 26.38 -2.42 -46.78
CA GLN A 19 27.08 -3.12 -45.72
C GLN A 19 26.24 -3.30 -44.45
N ALA A 20 25.34 -2.36 -44.14
CA ALA A 20 24.50 -2.43 -42.94
C ALA A 20 23.47 -3.58 -43.00
N TYR A 21 23.10 -4.00 -44.21
CA TYR A 21 22.12 -5.06 -44.47
C TYR A 21 22.78 -6.39 -44.87
N ARG A 22 24.10 -6.48 -44.73
CA ARG A 22 24.85 -7.67 -45.11
C ARG A 22 24.74 -8.72 -44.01
N PRO A 23 24.40 -9.98 -44.32
CA PRO A 23 24.39 -11.06 -43.35
C PRO A 23 25.76 -11.24 -42.69
N GLU A 24 25.76 -11.47 -41.38
CA GLU A 24 26.97 -11.74 -40.62
C GLU A 24 27.63 -13.05 -41.10
N GLY A 25 28.95 -13.04 -41.26
CA GLY A 25 29.72 -14.21 -41.76
C GLY A 25 29.76 -14.38 -43.28
N LEU A 26 29.08 -13.52 -44.06
CA LEU A 26 29.16 -13.58 -45.53
C LEU A 26 30.43 -12.89 -46.06
N GLU A 27 31.41 -13.67 -46.52
CA GLU A 27 32.66 -13.15 -47.09
C GLU A 27 32.45 -12.09 -48.18
N ALA A 28 33.24 -11.01 -48.18
CA ALA A 28 33.05 -9.82 -49.02
C ALA A 28 32.90 -10.09 -50.53
N GLN A 29 33.44 -11.20 -51.02
CA GLN A 29 33.35 -11.63 -52.42
C GLN A 29 31.95 -12.09 -52.86
N PHE A 30 31.03 -12.34 -51.91
CA PHE A 30 29.64 -12.73 -52.16
C PHE A 30 28.66 -11.55 -51.95
N GLY A 31 27.41 -11.70 -52.38
CA GLY A 31 26.39 -10.65 -52.32
C GLY A 31 26.52 -9.63 -53.46
N MET A 32 25.94 -8.44 -53.24
CA MET A 32 25.94 -7.34 -54.20
C MET A 32 27.33 -6.72 -54.32
N GLN A 33 27.90 -6.70 -55.52
CA GLN A 33 29.24 -6.17 -55.79
C GLN A 33 29.20 -4.77 -56.41
N ALA A 34 30.33 -4.07 -56.38
CA ALA A 34 30.47 -2.72 -56.94
C ALA A 34 30.29 -2.66 -58.48
N ASP A 35 30.49 -3.79 -59.16
CA ASP A 35 30.20 -3.96 -60.60
C ASP A 35 28.70 -4.07 -60.91
N GLY A 36 27.83 -4.01 -59.89
CA GLY A 36 26.39 -4.13 -60.04
C GLY A 36 25.92 -5.58 -60.21
N LEU A 37 26.80 -6.59 -60.07
CA LEU A 37 26.42 -7.99 -60.16
C LEU A 37 26.32 -8.64 -58.78
N TYR A 38 25.38 -9.55 -58.62
CA TYR A 38 25.21 -10.37 -57.43
C TYR A 38 26.03 -11.67 -57.56
N ARG A 39 26.78 -12.02 -56.51
CA ARG A 39 27.57 -13.26 -56.41
C ARG A 39 26.99 -14.15 -55.32
N LEU A 40 26.61 -15.37 -55.68
CA LEU A 40 26.01 -16.34 -54.76
C LEU A 40 27.09 -16.97 -53.87
N SER A 41 26.79 -17.17 -52.59
CA SER A 41 27.60 -18.00 -51.70
C SER A 41 27.33 -19.50 -51.93
N GLU A 42 28.22 -20.36 -51.43
CA GLU A 42 28.05 -21.81 -51.50
C GLU A 42 26.75 -22.28 -50.82
N ALA A 43 26.41 -21.71 -49.66
CA ALA A 43 25.15 -21.97 -48.97
C ALA A 43 23.94 -21.60 -49.84
N GLN A 44 23.95 -20.42 -50.47
CA GLN A 44 22.88 -19.99 -51.39
C GLN A 44 22.77 -20.92 -52.60
N ALA A 45 23.89 -21.36 -53.18
CA ALA A 45 23.91 -22.30 -54.29
C ALA A 45 23.32 -23.67 -53.88
N GLY A 46 23.64 -24.16 -52.69
CA GLY A 46 23.09 -25.39 -52.13
C GLY A 46 21.57 -25.33 -51.98
N GLU A 47 21.03 -24.24 -51.43
CA GLU A 47 19.58 -24.03 -51.29
C GLU A 47 18.86 -23.93 -52.65
N ILE A 48 19.49 -23.28 -53.64
CA ILE A 48 18.97 -23.22 -55.01
C ILE A 48 18.84 -24.62 -55.62
N LEU A 49 19.85 -25.49 -55.40
CA LEU A 49 19.82 -26.88 -55.91
C LEU A 49 18.73 -27.73 -55.23
N GLN A 50 18.35 -27.40 -54.00
CA GLN A 50 17.32 -28.10 -53.23
C GLN A 50 15.90 -27.58 -53.51
N MET A 51 15.74 -26.56 -54.37
CA MET A 51 14.43 -26.00 -54.68
C MET A 51 13.50 -27.02 -55.35
N ARG A 52 12.22 -26.99 -54.96
CA ARG A 52 11.15 -27.78 -55.59
C ARG A 52 10.42 -26.95 -56.63
N LEU A 53 10.01 -27.57 -57.75
CA LEU A 53 9.29 -26.89 -58.85
C LEU A 53 8.05 -26.11 -58.39
N GLN A 54 7.34 -26.58 -57.35
CA GLN A 54 6.18 -25.88 -56.77
C GLN A 54 6.50 -24.48 -56.21
N ARG A 55 7.76 -24.20 -55.86
CA ARG A 55 8.22 -22.89 -55.36
C ARG A 55 8.52 -21.88 -56.47
N LEU A 56 8.43 -22.28 -57.73
CA LEU A 56 8.67 -21.42 -58.90
C LEU A 56 7.36 -20.87 -59.47
N THR A 57 6.24 -20.98 -58.73
CA THR A 57 4.99 -20.33 -59.12
C THR A 57 5.05 -18.83 -58.81
N GLY A 58 4.32 -18.01 -59.58
CA GLY A 58 4.31 -16.56 -59.37
C GLY A 58 3.86 -16.17 -57.96
N LEU A 59 2.88 -16.89 -57.38
CA LEU A 59 2.40 -16.68 -56.01
C LEU A 59 3.50 -16.89 -54.96
N GLU A 60 4.30 -17.94 -55.09
CA GLU A 60 5.41 -18.21 -54.16
C GLU A 60 6.53 -17.18 -54.34
N GLN A 61 6.80 -16.74 -55.57
CA GLN A 61 7.77 -15.67 -55.84
C GLN A 61 7.33 -14.34 -55.20
N ASP A 62 6.07 -13.94 -55.40
CA ASP A 62 5.52 -12.71 -54.84
C ASP A 62 5.56 -12.75 -53.30
N LYS A 63 5.24 -13.92 -52.71
CA LYS A 63 5.33 -14.13 -51.26
C LYS A 63 6.75 -13.94 -50.74
N ILE A 64 7.76 -14.55 -51.39
CA ILE A 64 9.17 -14.41 -51.01
C ILE A 64 9.62 -12.95 -51.12
N VAL A 65 9.19 -12.24 -52.18
CA VAL A 65 9.51 -10.81 -52.35
C VAL A 65 8.86 -9.96 -51.26
N GLY A 66 7.64 -10.31 -50.85
CA GLY A 66 6.95 -9.68 -49.72
C GLY A 66 7.68 -9.89 -48.41
N GLU A 67 7.93 -11.15 -48.03
CA GLU A 67 8.68 -11.50 -46.82
C GLU A 67 10.05 -10.81 -46.78
N TYR A 68 10.76 -10.77 -47.91
CA TYR A 68 12.04 -10.08 -48.00
C TYR A 68 11.93 -8.58 -47.70
N LYS A 69 10.90 -7.89 -48.21
CA LYS A 69 10.66 -6.47 -47.92
C LYS A 69 10.39 -6.23 -46.44
N ASP A 70 9.57 -7.09 -45.83
CA ASP A 70 9.22 -6.97 -44.42
C ASP A 70 10.45 -7.17 -43.52
N VAL A 71 11.25 -8.20 -43.81
CA VAL A 71 12.52 -8.45 -43.10
C VAL A 71 13.48 -7.27 -43.24
N MET A 72 13.58 -6.68 -44.43
CA MET A 72 14.45 -5.51 -44.65
C MET A 72 13.95 -4.26 -43.91
N ALA A 73 12.64 -4.07 -43.82
CA ALA A 73 12.05 -2.99 -43.03
C ALA A 73 12.30 -3.18 -41.53
N GLU A 74 12.17 -4.41 -41.03
CA GLU A 74 12.48 -4.76 -39.64
C GLU A 74 13.95 -4.49 -39.31
N ILE A 75 14.88 -4.92 -40.18
CA ILE A 75 16.32 -4.64 -40.00
C ILE A 75 16.57 -3.13 -39.94
N ALA A 76 15.92 -2.35 -40.82
CA ALA A 76 16.07 -0.90 -40.83
C ALA A 76 15.60 -0.27 -39.50
N ASP A 77 14.45 -0.72 -38.98
CA ASP A 77 13.93 -0.21 -37.70
C ASP A 77 14.84 -0.58 -36.52
N LEU A 78 15.28 -1.84 -36.46
CA LEU A 78 16.20 -2.32 -35.41
C LEU A 78 17.54 -1.58 -35.44
N LEU A 79 18.09 -1.32 -36.64
CA LEU A 79 19.31 -0.54 -36.78
C LEU A 79 19.12 0.90 -36.34
N ASP A 80 17.98 1.53 -36.63
CA ASP A 80 17.67 2.89 -36.18
C ASP A 80 17.49 2.96 -34.65
N ILE A 81 16.89 1.94 -34.04
CA ILE A 81 16.84 1.80 -32.57
C ILE A 81 18.25 1.74 -31.99
N LEU A 82 19.14 0.91 -32.57
CA LEU A 82 20.52 0.77 -32.10
C LEU A 82 21.37 2.04 -32.33
N ALA A 83 21.11 2.78 -33.40
CA ALA A 83 21.81 4.00 -33.75
C ALA A 83 21.37 5.22 -32.91
N THR A 84 20.12 5.20 -32.41
CA THR A 84 19.50 6.35 -31.75
C THR A 84 19.18 6.07 -30.28
N PRO A 85 20.06 6.45 -29.32
CA PRO A 85 19.85 6.19 -27.89
C PRO A 85 18.54 6.76 -27.31
N SER A 86 18.03 7.87 -27.87
CA SER A 86 16.73 8.43 -27.44
C SER A 86 15.55 7.51 -27.78
N ARG A 87 15.61 6.74 -28.87
CA ARG A 87 14.59 5.74 -29.19
C ARG A 87 14.58 4.62 -28.16
N VAL A 88 15.76 4.10 -27.80
CA VAL A 88 15.91 3.07 -26.76
C VAL A 88 15.28 3.51 -25.44
N THR A 89 15.60 4.73 -24.99
CA THR A 89 15.03 5.25 -23.73
C THR A 89 13.51 5.45 -23.80
N THR A 90 12.97 5.82 -24.97
CA THR A 90 11.53 5.93 -25.18
C THR A 90 10.86 4.56 -25.08
N ILE A 91 11.39 3.55 -25.77
CA ILE A 91 10.89 2.17 -25.73
C ILE A 91 10.89 1.64 -24.28
N ILE A 92 11.99 1.82 -23.56
CA ILE A 92 12.09 1.41 -22.14
C ILE A 92 11.02 2.12 -21.29
N GLY A 93 10.82 3.43 -21.49
CA GLY A 93 9.82 4.20 -20.76
C GLY A 93 8.39 3.73 -21.01
N ASP A 94 8.07 3.43 -22.27
CA ASP A 94 6.77 2.94 -22.68
C ASP A 94 6.49 1.54 -22.10
N GLU A 95 7.46 0.63 -22.20
CA GLU A 95 7.37 -0.73 -21.64
C GLU A 95 7.20 -0.71 -20.11
N LEU A 96 7.98 0.11 -19.40
CA LEU A 96 7.85 0.26 -17.95
C LEU A 96 6.49 0.84 -17.55
N THR A 97 5.94 1.75 -18.35
CA THR A 97 4.62 2.34 -18.13
C THR A 97 3.52 1.31 -18.36
N GLN A 98 3.65 0.47 -19.39
CA GLN A 98 2.73 -0.63 -19.66
C GLN A 98 2.75 -1.64 -18.50
N LEU A 99 3.93 -2.06 -18.04
CA LEU A 99 4.07 -2.95 -16.88
C LEU A 99 3.45 -2.36 -15.62
N LYS A 100 3.67 -1.07 -15.35
CA LYS A 100 3.05 -0.38 -14.22
C LYS A 100 1.52 -0.36 -14.33
N THR A 101 0.97 -0.21 -15.52
CA THR A 101 -0.48 -0.19 -15.74
C THR A 101 -1.09 -1.57 -15.56
N GLU A 102 -0.44 -2.60 -16.09
CA GLU A 102 -0.92 -3.98 -16.03
C GLU A 102 -0.79 -4.58 -14.62
N PHE A 103 0.30 -4.29 -13.91
CA PHE A 103 0.62 -4.95 -12.64
C PHE A 103 0.63 -4.03 -11.40
N GLY A 104 0.75 -2.72 -11.57
CA GLY A 104 1.01 -1.78 -10.46
C GLY A 104 -0.16 -1.61 -9.49
N GLN A 105 -1.41 -1.83 -9.93
CA GLN A 105 -2.60 -1.75 -9.07
C GLN A 105 -3.08 -3.11 -8.55
N THR A 106 -2.38 -4.20 -8.88
CA THR A 106 -2.73 -5.51 -8.32
C THR A 106 -2.49 -5.55 -6.81
N LYS A 107 -3.15 -6.48 -6.10
CA LYS A 107 -2.95 -6.69 -4.65
C LYS A 107 -1.47 -6.92 -4.28
N LEU A 108 -0.66 -7.43 -5.22
CA LEU A 108 0.79 -7.62 -5.08
C LEU A 108 1.59 -6.33 -5.34
N GLY A 109 1.20 -5.54 -6.35
CA GLY A 109 1.88 -4.31 -6.73
C GLY A 109 1.52 -3.09 -5.89
N ALA A 110 0.33 -3.06 -5.31
CA ALA A 110 -0.14 -1.94 -4.51
C ALA A 110 0.65 -1.85 -3.19
N ARG A 111 1.05 -0.63 -2.83
CA ARG A 111 1.69 -0.37 -1.54
C ARG A 111 0.73 -0.70 -0.41
N ARG A 112 1.10 -1.68 0.42
CA ARG A 112 0.28 -2.13 1.57
C ARG A 112 0.55 -1.36 2.86
N SER A 113 1.74 -0.77 2.98
CA SER A 113 2.15 -0.01 4.16
C SER A 113 1.84 1.48 4.01
N VAL A 114 1.44 2.12 5.10
CA VAL A 114 1.29 3.57 5.19
C VAL A 114 2.54 4.13 5.88
N ILE A 115 3.10 5.23 5.35
CA ILE A 115 4.14 5.97 6.08
C ILE A 115 3.42 6.98 6.94
N GLU A 116 3.60 6.85 8.24
CA GLU A 116 3.16 7.86 9.20
C GLU A 116 4.30 8.88 9.37
N HIS A 117 4.05 10.10 8.93
CA HIS A 117 5.07 11.16 8.92
C HIS A 117 5.29 11.80 10.31
N ASN A 118 4.44 11.49 11.30
CA ASN A 118 4.41 12.15 12.60
C ASN A 118 4.52 11.14 13.76
N ALA A 119 5.70 10.55 13.94
CA ALA A 119 5.96 9.61 15.05
C ALA A 119 6.12 10.29 16.43
N GLN A 120 5.92 11.61 16.53
CA GLN A 120 6.21 12.42 17.72
C GLN A 120 4.98 13.03 18.40
N GLU A 121 3.78 12.91 17.84
CA GLU A 121 2.55 13.14 18.61
C GLU A 121 2.20 11.88 19.41
N LEU A 122 3.09 11.51 20.33
CA LEU A 122 2.69 10.60 21.42
C LEU A 122 1.65 11.37 22.24
N GLY A 123 0.39 10.95 22.14
CA GLY A 123 -0.62 11.43 23.06
C GLY A 123 -0.22 11.04 24.48
N THR A 124 -0.64 11.81 25.50
CA THR A 124 -0.47 11.37 26.90
C THR A 124 -1.09 9.98 27.11
N GLU A 125 -2.13 9.63 26.33
CA GLU A 125 -2.74 8.31 26.28
C GLU A 125 -1.75 7.19 25.91
N ASP A 126 -0.85 7.40 24.94
CA ASP A 126 0.09 6.36 24.47
C ASP A 126 1.15 5.99 25.53
N LEU A 127 1.38 6.87 26.50
CA LEU A 127 2.28 6.61 27.63
C LEU A 127 1.60 5.84 28.77
N ILE A 128 0.28 5.67 28.72
CA ILE A 128 -0.51 5.03 29.76
C ILE A 128 -0.69 3.55 29.41
N THR A 129 -0.39 2.67 30.36
CA THR A 129 -0.56 1.23 30.12
C THR A 129 -2.04 0.83 30.14
N PRO A 130 -2.52 0.06 29.15
CA PRO A 130 -3.86 -0.53 29.19
C PRO A 130 -4.02 -1.43 30.41
N THR A 131 -4.96 -1.13 31.31
CA THR A 131 -5.21 -1.91 32.53
C THR A 131 -6.68 -1.82 32.92
N ASP A 132 -7.23 -2.90 33.46
CA ASP A 132 -8.61 -2.91 33.96
C ASP A 132 -8.72 -2.18 35.31
N MET A 133 -9.57 -1.17 35.32
CA MET A 133 -9.84 -0.31 36.46
C MET A 133 -11.26 -0.55 36.96
N VAL A 134 -11.44 -0.49 38.28
CA VAL A 134 -12.75 -0.37 38.91
C VAL A 134 -13.02 1.13 39.09
N VAL A 135 -14.05 1.64 38.42
CA VAL A 135 -14.50 3.02 38.56
C VAL A 135 -15.71 3.04 39.50
N THR A 136 -15.69 3.94 40.48
CA THR A 136 -16.77 4.12 41.44
C THR A 136 -17.24 5.56 41.46
N LEU A 137 -18.56 5.75 41.43
CA LEU A 137 -19.24 7.02 41.68
C LEU A 137 -20.07 6.90 42.96
N SER A 138 -19.86 7.83 43.89
CA SER A 138 -20.64 7.93 45.11
C SER A 138 -21.89 8.79 44.94
N HIS A 139 -22.88 8.63 45.83
CA HIS A 139 -24.12 9.39 45.81
C HIS A 139 -23.92 10.90 45.93
N THR A 140 -22.91 11.32 46.70
CA THR A 140 -22.55 12.74 46.82
C THR A 140 -21.74 13.27 45.62
N GLY A 141 -21.52 12.45 44.59
CA GLY A 141 -20.88 12.85 43.34
C GLY A 141 -19.36 12.80 43.38
N TYR A 142 -18.75 11.96 44.21
CA TYR A 142 -17.32 11.71 44.16
C TYR A 142 -17.01 10.55 43.22
N ILE A 143 -16.05 10.76 42.32
CA ILE A 143 -15.59 9.75 41.38
C ILE A 143 -14.12 9.40 41.65
N LYS A 144 -13.79 8.12 41.51
CA LYS A 144 -12.41 7.61 41.52
C LYS A 144 -12.27 6.35 40.69
N SER A 145 -11.03 6.07 40.29
CA SER A 145 -10.62 4.81 39.68
C SER A 145 -9.58 4.12 40.56
N GLN A 146 -9.58 2.79 40.57
CA GLN A 146 -8.59 1.97 41.28
C GLN A 146 -8.30 0.72 40.45
N ALA A 147 -7.08 0.18 40.52
CA ALA A 147 -6.76 -1.04 39.80
C ALA A 147 -7.61 -2.22 40.30
N LEU A 148 -8.08 -3.07 39.37
CA LEU A 148 -8.90 -4.24 39.72
C LEU A 148 -8.22 -5.18 40.71
N SER A 149 -6.89 -5.27 40.66
CA SER A 149 -6.06 -6.04 41.58
C SER A 149 -6.18 -5.55 43.03
N GLU A 150 -6.21 -4.23 43.25
CA GLU A 150 -6.32 -3.62 44.58
C GLU A 150 -7.72 -3.74 45.18
N TYR A 151 -8.75 -3.73 44.33
CA TYR A 151 -10.13 -3.93 44.77
C TYR A 151 -10.39 -5.37 45.28
N ARG A 152 -9.63 -6.37 44.78
CA ARG A 152 -9.89 -7.80 45.03
C ARG A 152 -9.47 -8.37 46.38
N ALA A 153 -9.04 -7.56 47.35
CA ALA A 153 -8.69 -8.06 48.68
C ALA A 153 -9.82 -7.86 49.70
N GLN A 154 -10.70 -8.88 49.84
CA GLN A 154 -11.10 -9.46 51.13
C GLN A 154 -11.89 -10.77 50.91
N ARG A 155 -11.26 -11.92 51.16
CA ARG A 155 -11.99 -13.19 51.32
C ARG A 155 -12.82 -13.11 52.61
N ARG A 156 -14.08 -13.57 52.49
CA ARG A 156 -15.13 -13.83 53.49
C ARG A 156 -14.75 -13.65 54.98
N GLY A 157 -15.52 -12.83 55.69
CA GLY A 157 -15.67 -12.90 57.17
C GLY A 157 -14.92 -11.83 57.95
N GLY A 158 -15.60 -10.72 58.28
CA GLY A 158 -15.07 -9.70 59.18
C GLY A 158 -15.98 -8.49 59.26
N ARG A 159 -17.11 -8.60 59.98
CA ARG A 159 -17.75 -7.41 60.54
C ARG A 159 -16.79 -6.87 61.61
N GLY A 160 -16.22 -5.69 61.37
CA GLY A 160 -15.59 -4.87 62.41
C GLY A 160 -14.08 -4.70 62.29
N LYS A 161 -13.67 -3.54 61.76
CA LYS A 161 -12.84 -2.59 62.51
C LYS A 161 -13.43 -1.20 62.25
N GLN A 162 -13.99 -0.61 63.30
CA GLN A 162 -14.38 0.79 63.31
C GLN A 162 -13.14 1.64 62.94
N ALA A 163 -13.29 2.46 61.91
CA ALA A 163 -12.46 3.62 61.67
C ALA A 163 -13.42 4.81 61.50
N THR A 164 -13.73 5.40 62.65
CA THR A 164 -13.94 6.83 62.92
C THR A 164 -14.73 7.69 61.93
N ALA A 165 -15.77 8.32 62.50
CA ALA A 165 -16.50 9.51 62.06
C ALA A 165 -17.48 9.33 60.90
N THR A 166 -18.71 8.97 61.28
CA THR A 166 -19.95 9.33 60.60
C THR A 166 -20.00 10.84 60.36
N LYS A 167 -19.54 11.24 59.18
CA LYS A 167 -19.90 12.43 58.41
C LYS A 167 -19.26 12.19 57.03
N ASP A 168 -19.81 11.34 56.19
CA ASP A 168 -21.13 11.40 55.56
C ASP A 168 -21.54 9.98 55.17
N ASP A 169 -22.83 9.67 55.19
CA ASP A 169 -23.39 8.38 54.75
C ASP A 169 -23.35 8.31 53.22
N ASP A 170 -22.15 8.33 52.63
CA ASP A 170 -21.92 8.37 51.18
C ASP A 170 -21.70 6.94 50.68
N TRP A 171 -22.76 6.35 50.12
CA TRP A 171 -22.70 5.02 49.50
C TRP A 171 -22.31 5.12 48.01
N ILE A 172 -21.94 3.98 47.44
CA ILE A 172 -21.59 3.88 46.02
C ILE A 172 -22.88 3.74 45.22
N ASP A 173 -23.17 4.71 44.35
CA ASP A 173 -24.33 4.67 43.44
C ASP A 173 -24.02 3.82 42.20
N GLN A 174 -22.80 3.94 41.66
CA GLN A 174 -22.38 3.19 40.47
C GLN A 174 -20.98 2.61 40.62
N LEU A 175 -20.83 1.36 40.20
CA LEU A 175 -19.57 0.64 40.14
C LEU A 175 -19.52 -0.17 38.86
N PHE A 176 -18.48 0.02 38.06
CA PHE A 176 -18.24 -0.76 36.85
C PHE A 176 -16.74 -0.99 36.63
N ILE A 177 -16.43 -1.93 35.75
CA ILE A 177 -15.07 -2.26 35.33
C ILE A 177 -14.89 -1.73 33.91
N ALA A 178 -13.82 -0.99 33.67
CA ALA A 178 -13.47 -0.45 32.36
C ALA A 178 -11.94 -0.39 32.21
N ASN A 179 -11.44 -0.48 30.98
CA ASN A 179 -10.02 -0.33 30.71
C ASN A 179 -9.59 1.14 30.81
N THR A 180 -8.35 1.44 31.18
CA THR A 180 -7.80 2.81 31.20
C THR A 180 -8.07 3.61 29.92
N HIS A 181 -8.12 2.96 28.76
CA HIS A 181 -8.34 3.59 27.45
C HIS A 181 -9.81 3.62 27.00
N ASP A 182 -10.73 3.04 27.79
CA ASP A 182 -12.15 3.10 27.49
C ASP A 182 -12.70 4.51 27.78
N TRP A 183 -13.70 4.91 27.00
CA TRP A 183 -14.44 6.15 27.23
C TRP A 183 -15.53 5.94 28.28
N ILE A 184 -15.79 6.98 29.07
CA ILE A 184 -16.89 7.03 30.02
C ILE A 184 -17.80 8.20 29.64
N LEU A 185 -19.09 7.93 29.47
CA LEU A 185 -20.11 8.95 29.24
C LEU A 185 -20.81 9.32 30.55
N CYS A 186 -20.76 10.58 30.93
CA CYS A 186 -21.40 11.14 32.11
C CYS A 186 -22.63 11.97 31.69
N PHE A 187 -23.82 11.45 31.98
CA PHE A 187 -25.10 12.08 31.69
C PHE A 187 -25.52 12.97 32.86
N SER A 188 -25.94 14.20 32.57
CA SER A 188 -26.47 15.12 33.58
C SER A 188 -27.99 15.07 33.70
N ASP A 189 -28.51 15.55 34.83
CA ASP A 189 -29.94 15.77 35.06
C ASP A 189 -30.59 16.78 34.10
N ARG A 190 -29.77 17.57 33.39
CA ARG A 190 -30.20 18.50 32.33
C ARG A 190 -30.11 17.93 30.92
N GLY A 191 -29.84 16.63 30.78
CA GLY A 191 -29.76 15.96 29.48
C GLY A 191 -28.50 16.29 28.68
N ARG A 192 -27.44 16.78 29.32
CA ARG A 192 -26.13 16.99 28.68
C ARG A 192 -25.27 15.75 28.87
N VAL A 193 -24.39 15.50 27.90
CA VAL A 193 -23.42 14.40 27.96
C VAL A 193 -22.02 14.99 28.00
N TYR A 194 -21.26 14.55 28.97
CA TYR A 194 -19.83 14.80 29.10
C TYR A 194 -19.10 13.48 28.93
N TRP A 195 -17.86 13.50 28.47
CA TRP A 195 -17.07 12.29 28.31
C TRP A 195 -15.64 12.53 28.74
N LEU A 196 -15.02 11.47 29.24
CA LEU A 196 -13.60 11.42 29.57
C LEU A 196 -13.08 9.99 29.43
N LYS A 197 -11.76 9.84 29.30
CA LYS A 197 -11.13 8.52 29.35
C LYS A 197 -11.04 8.04 30.79
N VAL A 198 -11.06 6.73 31.01
CA VAL A 198 -10.92 6.15 32.36
C VAL A 198 -9.60 6.59 33.03
N TRP A 199 -8.52 6.78 32.28
CA TRP A 199 -7.24 7.23 32.82
C TRP A 199 -7.25 8.68 33.36
N GLU A 200 -8.20 9.51 32.91
CA GLU A 200 -8.39 10.89 33.40
C GLU A 200 -9.15 10.92 34.74
N VAL A 201 -9.81 9.81 35.11
CA VAL A 201 -10.46 9.66 36.41
C VAL A 201 -9.38 9.62 37.50
N PRO A 202 -9.52 10.41 38.58
CA PRO A 202 -8.54 10.45 39.66
C PRO A 202 -8.35 9.05 40.28
N GLN A 203 -7.10 8.57 40.23
CA GLN A 203 -6.75 7.33 40.89
C GLN A 203 -6.70 7.52 42.41
N GLY A 204 -7.25 6.56 43.13
CA GLY A 204 -7.27 6.61 44.58
C GLY A 204 -7.37 5.23 45.23
N SER A 205 -6.85 5.12 46.45
CA SER A 205 -6.96 3.89 47.22
C SER A 205 -8.41 3.57 47.58
N ARG A 206 -8.67 2.34 48.03
CA ARG A 206 -9.98 1.91 48.51
C ARG A 206 -10.57 2.83 49.58
N THR A 207 -9.75 3.37 50.48
CA THR A 207 -10.16 4.27 51.57
C THR A 207 -10.28 5.73 51.17
N SER A 208 -9.76 6.12 50.01
CA SER A 208 -9.88 7.50 49.51
C SER A 208 -11.31 7.82 49.07
N ARG A 209 -11.76 9.07 49.27
CA ARG A 209 -13.10 9.49 48.82
C ARG A 209 -13.17 9.76 47.31
N GLY A 210 -12.03 9.97 46.63
CA GLY A 210 -11.99 10.41 45.23
C GLY A 210 -12.06 11.94 45.10
N LYS A 211 -12.37 12.45 43.91
CA LYS A 211 -12.63 13.88 43.69
C LYS A 211 -14.09 14.13 43.31
N PRO A 212 -14.66 15.30 43.66
CA PRO A 212 -15.98 15.69 43.17
C PRO A 212 -16.02 15.73 41.64
N ILE A 213 -16.97 15.04 41.03
CA ILE A 213 -17.15 14.97 39.57
C ILE A 213 -17.48 16.34 38.96
N VAL A 214 -18.08 17.22 39.77
CA VAL A 214 -18.39 18.60 39.39
C VAL A 214 -17.14 19.43 39.07
N ASN A 215 -15.96 19.02 39.57
CA ASN A 215 -14.70 19.69 39.27
C ASN A 215 -14.03 19.16 37.99
N MET A 216 -14.55 18.07 37.43
CA MET A 216 -14.01 17.46 36.20
C MET A 216 -14.66 18.04 34.94
N PHE A 217 -15.82 18.69 35.08
CA PHE A 217 -16.60 19.21 33.96
C PHE A 217 -17.10 20.63 34.22
N PRO A 218 -17.26 21.46 33.18
CA PRO A 218 -17.92 22.75 33.29
C PRO A 218 -19.45 22.56 33.39
N LEU A 219 -19.90 22.12 34.56
CA LEU A 219 -21.32 21.96 34.87
C LEU A 219 -21.97 23.33 35.14
N GLN A 220 -23.24 23.49 34.75
CA GLN A 220 -24.03 24.67 35.11
C GLN A 220 -24.40 24.66 36.59
N ALA A 221 -24.77 25.82 37.14
CA ALA A 221 -25.21 25.92 38.53
C ALA A 221 -26.38 24.96 38.82
N GLY A 222 -26.19 24.05 39.78
CA GLY A 222 -27.17 23.04 40.16
C GLY A 222 -27.30 21.84 39.21
N GLU A 223 -26.48 21.73 38.17
CA GLU A 223 -26.41 20.54 37.30
C GLU A 223 -25.65 19.42 38.01
N LYS A 224 -26.17 18.19 37.93
CA LYS A 224 -25.57 17.00 38.55
C LYS A 224 -25.43 15.87 37.53
N ILE A 225 -24.34 15.12 37.64
CA ILE A 225 -24.20 13.87 36.89
C ILE A 225 -25.06 12.80 37.56
N THR A 226 -25.95 12.19 36.79
CA THR A 226 -26.91 11.18 37.26
C THR A 226 -26.46 9.77 36.87
N VAL A 227 -25.90 9.59 35.68
CA VAL A 227 -25.52 8.29 35.15
C VAL A 227 -24.16 8.33 34.48
N VAL A 228 -23.35 7.29 34.72
CA VAL A 228 -22.03 7.11 34.14
C VAL A 228 -22.01 5.78 33.40
N LEU A 229 -21.82 5.82 32.08
CA LEU A 229 -21.85 4.66 31.20
C LEU A 229 -20.47 4.42 30.59
N PRO A 230 -19.80 3.29 30.87
CA PRO A 230 -18.57 2.93 30.19
C PRO A 230 -18.86 2.39 28.79
N LEU A 231 -18.02 2.79 27.82
CA LEU A 231 -18.04 2.27 26.46
C LEU A 231 -16.97 1.18 26.31
N THR A 232 -17.40 -0.07 26.35
CA THR A 232 -16.52 -1.25 26.34
C THR A 232 -16.77 -2.14 25.12
N GLY A 233 -15.81 -2.99 24.76
CA GLY A 233 -15.95 -3.97 23.69
C GLY A 233 -16.06 -3.33 22.30
N GLU A 234 -17.11 -3.70 21.55
CA GLU A 234 -17.36 -3.20 20.18
C GLU A 234 -17.64 -1.69 20.12
N PHE A 235 -17.99 -1.07 21.25
CA PHE A 235 -18.33 0.35 21.34
C PHE A 235 -17.19 1.24 21.86
N ARG A 236 -15.96 0.74 21.91
CA ARG A 236 -14.78 1.49 22.42
C ARG A 236 -14.45 2.76 21.64
N SER A 237 -14.90 2.84 20.39
CA SER A 237 -14.73 4.03 19.56
C SER A 237 -15.84 5.04 19.90
N PHE A 238 -15.43 6.19 20.44
CA PHE A 238 -16.29 7.34 20.72
C PHE A 238 -15.53 8.59 20.21
N PRO A 239 -16.25 9.56 19.60
CA PRO A 239 -15.68 10.65 18.81
C PRO A 239 -14.61 11.50 19.50
#